data_AF-A0A3D5PKL0-F1
#
_entry.id   AF-A0A3D5PKL0-F1
#
_cell.length_a   1.000
_cell.length_b   1.000
_cell.length_c   1.000
_cell.angle_alpha   90.00
_cell.angle_beta   90.00
_cell.angle_gamma   90.00
#
_symmetry.space_group_name_H-M   'P 1'
#
loop_
_entity.id
_entity.type
_entity.pdbx_description
1 polymer ?
#
loop_
_entity_poly.entity_id
_entity_poly.type
_entity_poly.pdbx_seq_one_letter_code
_entity_poly.pdbx_strand_id
1 'polypeptide(L)'
;GACAAWFGGNLPPTLRARVLAVQSAVAVAFFAFIIFTSNPFLRLAVPPFDGQDLNPLLQDPGLAFHPPFLYLGYVGLSMAFSFAIAALLEGRVDAAWARWVRPWTLAAWIFLSIGIGLGSWWAYYELGWGGFWFWDP
;
A
#
# COMPACT_ATOMS: atom_id res chain seq x y z
N GLY A 1 10.74 -0.76 -2.17
CA GLY A 1 11.95 -1.56 -2.42
C GLY A 1 12.80 -0.98 -3.54
N ALA A 2 12.43 -1.22 -4.80
CA ALA A 2 13.20 -0.80 -5.99
C ALA A 2 13.53 0.71 -6.02
N CYS A 3 12.55 1.58 -5.76
CA CYS A 3 12.79 3.03 -5.71
C CYS A 3 13.83 3.42 -4.66
N ALA A 4 13.81 2.80 -3.47
CA ALA A 4 14.81 3.07 -2.43
C ALA A 4 16.20 2.52 -2.81
N ALA A 5 16.25 1.41 -3.55
CA ALA A 5 17.52 0.90 -4.09
C ALA A 5 18.09 1.81 -5.20
N TRP A 6 17.23 2.35 -6.06
CA TRP A 6 17.66 3.20 -7.18
C TRP A 6 18.03 4.61 -6.75
N PHE A 7 17.20 5.25 -5.92
CA PHE A 7 17.38 6.64 -5.48
C PHE A 7 18.14 6.79 -4.16
N GLY A 8 18.39 5.69 -3.44
CA GLY A 8 19.05 5.68 -2.13
C GLY A 8 20.58 5.66 -2.17
N GLY A 9 21.21 6.10 -3.26
CA GLY A 9 22.67 6.07 -3.40
C GLY A 9 23.44 6.87 -2.34
N ASN A 10 22.79 7.88 -1.75
CA ASN A 10 23.37 8.75 -0.72
C ASN A 10 23.12 8.26 0.72
N LEU A 11 22.53 7.07 0.90
CA LEU A 11 22.31 6.47 2.22
C LEU A 11 23.59 5.77 2.71
N PRO A 12 23.89 5.79 4.02
CA PRO A 12 24.89 4.91 4.60
C PRO A 12 24.62 3.44 4.19
N PRO A 13 25.64 2.67 3.78
CA PRO A 13 25.45 1.30 3.28
C PRO A 13 24.69 0.38 4.25
N THR A 14 24.97 0.49 5.55
CA THR A 14 24.30 -0.26 6.62
C THR A 14 22.82 0.07 6.71
N LEU A 15 22.49 1.36 6.74
CA LEU A 15 21.10 1.84 6.78
C LEU A 15 20.34 1.39 5.53
N ARG A 16 20.92 1.55 4.34
CA ARG A 16 20.30 1.11 3.08
C ARG A 16 20.02 -0.39 3.09
N ALA A 17 20.99 -1.21 3.52
CA ALA A 17 20.82 -2.66 3.61
C ALA A 17 19.68 -3.04 4.58
N ARG A 18 19.61 -2.39 5.75
CA ARG A 18 18.54 -2.62 6.74
C ARG A 18 17.17 -2.21 6.21
N VAL A 19 17.05 -1.05 5.57
CA VAL A 19 15.78 -0.59 4.97
C VAL A 19 15.29 -1.60 3.92
N LEU A 20 16.19 -2.05 3.05
CA LEU A 20 15.82 -3.04 2.03
C LEU A 20 15.48 -4.40 2.66
N ALA A 21 16.20 -4.83 3.69
CA ALA A 21 15.91 -6.08 4.40
C ALA A 21 14.53 -6.05 5.07
N VAL A 22 14.18 -4.97 5.76
CA VAL A 22 12.85 -4.83 6.39
C VAL A 22 11.75 -4.79 5.33
N GLN A 23 11.94 -4.02 4.26
CA GLN A 23 10.96 -3.95 3.17
C GLN A 23 10.79 -5.31 2.46
N SER A 24 11.87 -6.07 2.28
CA SER A 24 11.81 -7.43 1.73
C SER A 24 11.14 -8.41 2.69
N ALA A 25 11.33 -8.28 4.01
CA ALA A 25 10.63 -9.09 5.00
C ALA A 25 9.10 -8.87 4.94
N VAL A 26 8.66 -7.62 4.77
CA VAL A 26 7.25 -7.30 4.53
C VAL A 26 6.74 -8.00 3.26
N ALA A 27 7.49 -7.92 2.15
CA ALA A 27 7.11 -8.59 0.91
C ALA A 27 7.05 -10.12 1.06
N VAL A 28 8.02 -10.73 1.74
CA VAL A 28 8.02 -12.17 2.03
C VAL A 28 6.79 -12.56 2.85
N ALA A 29 6.39 -11.78 3.85
CA ALA A 29 5.19 -12.04 4.64
C ALA A 29 3.92 -12.02 3.77
N PHE A 30 3.77 -11.04 2.89
CA PHE A 30 2.64 -10.99 1.95
C PHE A 30 2.67 -12.15 0.94
N PHE A 31 3.83 -12.50 0.40
CA PHE A 31 3.94 -13.66 -0.49
C PHE A 31 3.63 -14.98 0.21
N ALA A 32 4.08 -15.15 1.46
CA ALA A 32 3.72 -16.31 2.27
C ALA A 32 2.20 -16.38 2.50
N PHE A 33 1.57 -15.26 2.85
CA PHE A 33 0.11 -15.19 2.98
C PHE A 33 -0.61 -15.58 1.68
N ILE A 34 -0.16 -15.05 0.53
CA ILE A 34 -0.71 -15.41 -0.78
C ILE A 34 -0.55 -16.91 -1.04
N ILE A 35 0.62 -17.51 -0.79
CA ILE A 35 0.85 -18.92 -1.12
C ILE A 35 0.07 -19.86 -0.19
N PHE A 36 0.02 -19.57 1.11
CA PHE A 36 -0.50 -20.49 2.12
C PHE A 36 -1.95 -20.26 2.49
N THR A 37 -2.46 -19.03 2.39
CA THR A 37 -3.81 -18.66 2.86
C THR A 37 -4.74 -18.24 1.73
N SER A 38 -4.22 -17.53 0.72
CA SER A 38 -5.04 -16.88 -0.31
C SER A 38 -4.50 -17.13 -1.72
N ASN A 39 -4.20 -18.39 -2.05
CA ASN A 39 -3.54 -18.73 -3.29
C ASN A 39 -4.48 -18.57 -4.50
N PRO A 40 -4.26 -17.57 -5.37
CA PRO A 40 -5.15 -17.27 -6.48
C PRO A 40 -5.06 -18.30 -7.62
N PHE A 41 -4.09 -19.22 -7.56
CA PHE A 41 -3.88 -20.27 -8.54
C PHE A 41 -4.49 -21.60 -8.13
N LEU A 42 -5.25 -21.65 -7.03
CA LEU A 42 -6.06 -22.81 -6.68
C LEU A 42 -7.08 -23.06 -7.78
N ARG A 43 -7.09 -24.30 -8.30
CA ARG A 43 -7.98 -24.68 -9.39
C ARG A 43 -9.36 -25.02 -8.86
N LEU A 44 -10.37 -24.51 -9.53
CA LEU A 44 -11.75 -24.93 -9.34
C LEU A 44 -11.98 -26.26 -10.06
N ALA A 45 -12.70 -27.19 -9.42
CA ALA A 45 -13.06 -28.47 -10.05
C ALA A 45 -13.96 -28.27 -11.29
N VAL A 46 -14.81 -27.24 -11.25
CA VAL A 46 -15.64 -26.79 -12.36
C VAL A 46 -15.52 -25.27 -12.43
N PRO A 47 -14.61 -24.72 -13.25
CA PRO A 47 -14.48 -23.27 -13.39
C PRO A 47 -15.70 -22.70 -14.15
N PRO A 48 -16.28 -21.58 -13.71
CA PRO A 48 -17.31 -20.89 -14.48
C PRO A 48 -16.72 -20.32 -15.78
N PHE A 49 -17.58 -20.07 -16.77
CA PHE A 49 -17.15 -19.47 -18.04
C PHE A 49 -16.61 -18.05 -17.85
N ASP A 50 -17.24 -17.28 -16.94
CA ASP A 50 -16.82 -15.93 -16.51
C ASP A 50 -16.78 -15.83 -14.98
N GLY A 51 -16.05 -14.84 -14.46
CA GLY A 51 -16.03 -14.51 -13.03
C GLY A 51 -17.35 -13.87 -12.55
N GLN A 52 -17.54 -13.75 -11.24
CA GLN A 52 -18.78 -13.18 -10.66
C GLN A 52 -18.92 -11.66 -10.82
N ASP A 53 -17.96 -11.00 -11.47
CA ASP A 53 -17.81 -9.54 -11.59
C ASP A 53 -17.95 -8.81 -10.23
N LEU A 54 -17.89 -7.49 -10.24
CA LEU A 54 -18.29 -6.67 -9.12
C LEU A 54 -19.82 -6.57 -9.06
N ASN A 55 -20.35 -6.37 -7.85
CA ASN A 55 -21.73 -5.94 -7.67
C ASN A 55 -22.03 -4.75 -8.61
N PRO A 56 -23.16 -4.73 -9.35
CA PRO A 56 -23.47 -3.66 -10.29
C PRO A 56 -23.33 -2.24 -9.72
N LEU A 57 -23.59 -2.04 -8.42
CA LEU A 57 -23.41 -0.75 -7.72
C LEU A 57 -21.93 -0.28 -7.70
N LEU A 58 -20.99 -1.22 -7.73
CA LEU A 58 -19.56 -0.96 -7.67
C LEU A 58 -18.95 -0.78 -9.07
N GLN A 59 -19.72 -0.93 -10.14
CA GLN A 59 -19.26 -0.77 -11.52
C GLN A 59 -19.28 0.70 -11.98
N ASP A 60 -18.93 1.63 -11.09
CA ASP A 60 -18.84 3.06 -11.36
C ASP A 60 -17.38 3.47 -11.65
N PRO A 61 -17.09 4.30 -12.67
CA PRO A 61 -15.74 4.79 -12.92
C PRO A 61 -15.09 5.49 -11.72
N GLY A 62 -15.86 6.21 -10.89
CA GLY A 62 -15.38 6.84 -9.66
C GLY A 62 -14.84 5.84 -8.63
N LEU A 63 -15.42 4.63 -8.57
CA LEU A 63 -14.90 3.54 -7.75
C LEU A 63 -13.52 3.09 -8.24
N ALA A 64 -13.26 3.08 -9.55
CA ALA A 64 -11.97 2.62 -10.09
C ALA A 64 -10.80 3.58 -9.79
N PHE A 65 -11.08 4.87 -9.54
CA PHE A 65 -10.02 5.89 -9.42
C PHE A 65 -9.37 5.96 -8.05
N HIS A 66 -10.13 5.80 -6.95
CA HIS A 66 -9.59 5.98 -5.61
C HIS A 66 -8.69 4.82 -5.11
N PRO A 67 -8.92 3.53 -5.44
CA PRO A 67 -8.12 2.42 -4.92
C PRO A 67 -6.64 2.46 -5.32
N PRO A 68 -6.25 2.84 -6.56
CA PRO A 68 -4.84 3.02 -6.89
C PRO A 68 -4.11 4.01 -5.99
N PHE A 69 -4.74 5.13 -5.62
CA PHE A 69 -4.13 6.13 -4.74
C PHE A 69 -4.05 5.64 -3.30
N LEU A 70 -5.11 4.98 -2.80
CA LEU A 70 -5.06 4.33 -1.48
C LEU A 70 -3.95 3.28 -1.42
N TYR A 71 -3.85 2.43 -2.44
CA TYR A 71 -2.82 1.40 -2.53
C TYR A 71 -1.41 2.00 -2.54
N LEU A 72 -1.16 2.99 -3.39
CA LEU A 72 0.12 3.71 -3.42
C LEU A 72 0.45 4.37 -2.08
N GLY A 73 -0.56 4.89 -1.40
CA GLY A 73 -0.47 5.45 -0.06
C GLY A 73 -0.05 4.43 0.99
N TYR A 74 -0.78 3.31 1.11
CA TYR A 74 -0.49 2.24 2.07
C TYR A 74 0.86 1.56 1.80
N VAL A 75 1.15 1.24 0.54
CA VAL A 75 2.46 0.67 0.15
C VAL A 75 3.57 1.70 0.39
N GLY A 76 3.32 2.99 0.15
CA GLY A 76 4.26 4.06 0.46
C GLY A 76 4.60 4.13 1.95
N LEU A 77 3.61 3.97 2.84
CA LEU A 77 3.84 3.92 4.28
C LEU A 77 4.72 2.73 4.71
N SER A 78 4.72 1.61 3.97
CA SER A 78 5.63 0.49 4.26
C SER A 78 7.10 0.91 4.15
N MET A 79 7.44 1.84 3.25
CA MET A 79 8.79 2.38 3.16
C MET A 79 9.12 3.24 4.38
N ALA A 80 8.21 4.11 4.81
CA ALA A 80 8.40 4.92 6.02
C ALA A 80 8.61 4.03 7.26
N PHE A 81 7.80 2.97 7.39
CA PHE A 81 7.98 1.93 8.41
C PHE A 81 9.36 1.28 8.32
N SER A 82 9.79 0.87 7.13
CA SER A 82 11.11 0.23 6.93
C SER A 82 12.27 1.13 7.33
N PHE A 83 12.19 2.44 7.05
CA PHE A 83 13.15 3.43 7.52
C PHE A 83 13.15 3.61 9.04
N ALA A 84 11.98 3.56 9.68
CA ALA A 84 11.88 3.66 11.13
C ALA A 84 12.52 2.44 11.81
N ILE A 85 12.18 1.22 11.38
CA ILE A 85 12.77 -0.01 11.92
C ILE A 85 14.28 -0.06 11.68
N ALA A 86 14.74 0.28 10.47
CA ALA A 86 16.16 0.30 10.16
C ALA A 86 16.94 1.26 11.08
N ALA A 87 16.38 2.44 11.38
CA ALA A 87 16.99 3.41 12.29
C ALA A 87 17.01 2.94 13.75
N LEU A 88 15.97 2.26 14.21
CA LEU A 88 15.94 1.61 15.52
C LEU A 88 17.01 0.52 15.63
N LEU A 89 17.19 -0.30 14.59
CA LEU A 89 18.26 -1.31 14.52
C LEU A 89 19.66 -0.69 14.45
N GLU A 90 19.79 0.51 13.87
CA GLU A 90 21.03 1.30 13.82
C GLU A 90 21.33 2.01 15.14
N GLY A 91 20.30 2.22 15.98
CA GLY A 91 20.39 3.05 17.18
C GLY A 91 20.60 4.53 16.87
N ARG A 92 20.25 4.99 15.66
CA ARG A 92 20.50 6.37 15.18
C ARG A 92 19.25 6.96 14.54
N VAL A 93 18.56 7.82 15.29
CA VAL A 93 17.37 8.56 14.85
C VAL A 93 17.69 10.06 14.92
N ASP A 94 18.50 10.54 13.99
CA ASP A 94 18.97 11.92 13.95
C ASP A 94 18.27 12.75 12.86
N ALA A 95 18.68 14.02 12.73
CA ALA A 95 18.14 14.90 11.69
C ALA A 95 18.46 14.39 10.27
N ALA A 96 19.55 13.65 10.06
CA ALA A 96 19.88 13.08 8.76
C ALA A 96 18.88 11.99 8.38
N TRP A 97 18.52 11.11 9.32
CA TRP A 97 17.45 10.14 9.16
C TRP A 97 16.12 10.81 8.78
N ALA A 98 15.74 11.87 9.49
CA ALA A 98 14.49 12.58 9.23
C ALA A 98 14.41 13.10 7.78
N ARG A 99 15.52 13.61 7.23
CA ARG A 99 15.58 14.05 5.83
C ARG A 99 15.39 12.91 4.83
N TRP A 100 15.89 11.70 5.14
CA TRP A 100 15.75 10.55 4.26
C TRP A 100 14.35 9.95 4.27
N VAL A 101 13.69 9.88 5.43
CA VAL A 101 12.34 9.31 5.54
C VAL A 101 11.25 10.27 5.02
N ARG A 102 11.43 11.58 5.20
CA ARG A 102 10.44 12.62 4.84
C ARG A 102 9.85 12.51 3.43
N PRO A 103 10.63 12.38 2.33
CA PRO A 103 10.03 12.28 0.99
C PRO A 103 9.12 11.06 0.83
N TRP A 104 9.46 9.93 1.47
CA TRP A 104 8.63 8.72 1.43
C TRP A 104 7.32 8.92 2.19
N THR A 105 7.41 9.48 3.40
CA THR A 105 6.22 9.78 4.22
C THR A 105 5.30 10.78 3.53
N LEU A 106 5.85 11.85 2.95
CA LEU A 106 5.05 12.87 2.26
C LEU A 106 4.40 12.32 0.99
N ALA A 107 5.12 11.53 0.19
CA ALA A 107 4.55 10.89 -0.98
C ALA A 107 3.38 9.97 -0.58
N ALA A 108 3.60 9.08 0.39
CA ALA A 108 2.56 8.19 0.91
C ALA A 108 1.34 8.98 1.44
N TRP A 109 1.59 10.05 2.19
CA TRP A 109 0.54 10.91 2.73
C TRP A 109 -0.26 11.60 1.64
N ILE A 110 0.37 12.17 0.61
CA ILE A 110 -0.33 12.79 -0.53
C ILE A 110 -1.22 11.77 -1.25
N PHE A 111 -0.70 10.58 -1.54
CA PHE A 111 -1.49 9.53 -2.19
C PHE A 111 -2.66 9.08 -1.31
N LEU A 112 -2.46 8.91 -0.01
CA LEU A 112 -3.56 8.61 0.93
C LEU A 112 -4.60 9.74 0.97
N SER A 113 -4.17 11.01 1.04
CA SER A 113 -5.09 12.14 1.05
C SER A 113 -5.95 12.18 -0.21
N ILE A 114 -5.35 11.97 -1.38
CA ILE A 114 -6.10 11.90 -2.64
C ILE A 114 -7.05 10.69 -2.63
N GLY A 115 -6.56 9.50 -2.26
CA GLY A 115 -7.37 8.28 -2.23
C GLY A 115 -8.56 8.39 -1.28
N ILE A 116 -8.37 8.90 -0.07
CA ILE A 116 -9.43 9.11 0.91
C ILE A 116 -10.41 10.17 0.41
N GLY A 117 -9.91 11.27 -0.19
CA GLY A 117 -10.75 12.33 -0.74
C GLY A 117 -11.64 11.83 -1.88
N LEU A 118 -11.06 11.11 -2.84
CA LEU A 118 -11.80 10.52 -3.97
C LEU A 118 -12.77 9.43 -3.50
N GLY A 119 -12.37 8.58 -2.57
CA GLY A 119 -13.25 7.56 -1.98
C GLY A 119 -14.43 8.18 -1.24
N SER A 120 -14.18 9.25 -0.47
CA SER A 120 -15.23 10.00 0.23
C SER A 120 -16.21 10.67 -0.74
N TRP A 121 -15.71 11.27 -1.83
CA TRP A 121 -16.56 11.79 -2.90
C TRP A 121 -17.44 10.68 -3.46
N TRP A 122 -16.82 9.59 -3.92
CA TRP A 122 -17.53 8.50 -4.58
C TRP A 122 -18.62 7.91 -3.67
N ALA A 123 -18.29 7.62 -2.41
CA ALA A 123 -19.25 7.09 -1.44
C ALA A 123 -20.42 8.06 -1.22
N TYR A 124 -20.15 9.36 -1.17
CA TYR A 124 -21.21 10.37 -1.09
C TYR A 124 -22.12 10.37 -2.32
N TYR A 125 -21.52 10.29 -3.51
CA TYR A 125 -22.22 10.30 -4.79
C TYR A 125 -23.09 9.04 -5.00
N GLU A 126 -22.51 7.86 -4.79
CA GLU A 126 -23.13 6.57 -5.10
C GLU A 126 -24.03 6.05 -3.97
N LEU A 127 -23.59 6.23 -2.72
CA LEU A 127 -24.24 5.63 -1.54
C LEU A 127 -25.06 6.65 -0.73
N GLY A 128 -24.90 7.95 -1.00
CA GLY A 128 -25.61 9.03 -0.33
C GLY A 128 -25.34 9.12 1.18
N TRP A 129 -26.16 9.92 1.88
CA TRP A 129 -26.00 10.22 3.31
C TRP A 129 -26.26 9.03 4.25
N GLY A 130 -26.86 7.94 3.78
CA GLY A 130 -27.09 6.73 4.59
C GLY A 130 -26.09 5.61 4.33
N GLY A 131 -25.43 5.65 3.17
CA GLY A 131 -24.60 4.55 2.67
C GLY A 131 -23.10 4.70 2.88
N PHE A 132 -22.61 5.90 3.19
CA PHE A 132 -21.16 6.16 3.34
C PHE A 132 -20.46 5.42 4.51
N TRP A 133 -21.23 4.82 5.42
CA TRP A 133 -20.73 3.92 6.48
C TRP A 133 -20.93 2.43 6.16
N PHE A 134 -21.61 2.10 5.06
CA PHE A 134 -21.73 0.70 4.66
C PHE A 134 -20.37 0.18 4.23
N TRP A 135 -20.07 -1.03 4.67
CA TRP A 135 -19.01 -1.83 4.07
C TRP A 135 -19.55 -2.42 2.77
N ASP A 136 -18.72 -2.47 1.73
CA ASP A 136 -19.06 -3.19 0.51
C ASP A 136 -19.53 -4.63 0.87
N PRO A 137 -20.65 -5.12 0.31
CA PRO A 137 -21.23 -6.42 0.66
C PRO A 137 -20.38 -7.62 0.22
#